data_AF-A0AAW2XB52-F1
#
_entry.id   AF-A0AAW2XB52-F1
#
_cell.length_a   1.000
_cell.length_b   1.000
_cell.length_c   1.000
_cell.angle_alpha   90.00
_cell.angle_beta   90.00
_cell.angle_gamma   90.00
#
_symmetry.space_group_name_H-M   'P 1'
#
loop_
_entity.id
_entity.type
_entity.pdbx_description
1 polymer ?
#
loop_
_entity_poly.entity_id
_entity_poly.type
_entity_poly.pdbx_seq_one_letter_code
_entity_poly.pdbx_strand_id
1 'polypeptide(L)'
;MGGLPITRMKDKIIRGEVNKLLAAGHIREIQFSEWLSNVVLVPKPGGNWRMCIDFRDLNKACPKDFYPLPRIDQLVDSTSGCELLSMMDASQGYHQIMLAPEDHKRVSFITSDDTLCYVAMPFRLKNAGATY
;
A
#
# COMPACT_ATOMS: atom_id res chain seq x y z
N MET A 1 -23.66 -17.08 -26.39
CA MET A 1 -22.32 -16.81 -25.83
C MET A 1 -22.47 -16.05 -24.53
N GLY A 2 -22.49 -16.76 -23.40
CA GLY A 2 -22.69 -16.14 -22.08
C GLY A 2 -21.41 -15.45 -21.63
N GLY A 3 -21.41 -14.11 -21.62
CA GLY A 3 -20.32 -13.33 -21.04
C GLY A 3 -20.18 -13.68 -19.55
N LEU A 4 -19.01 -14.13 -19.13
CA LEU A 4 -18.69 -14.31 -17.72
C LEU A 4 -18.92 -12.97 -16.98
N PRO A 5 -19.64 -12.95 -15.84
CA PRO A 5 -19.96 -11.70 -15.16
C PRO A 5 -18.69 -11.00 -14.67
N ILE A 6 -18.61 -9.70 -14.91
CA ILE A 6 -17.48 -8.80 -14.58
C ILE A 6 -16.94 -9.02 -13.15
N THR A 7 -17.82 -9.38 -12.20
CA THR A 7 -17.48 -9.73 -10.81
C THR A 7 -16.45 -10.85 -10.70
N ARG A 8 -16.62 -11.95 -11.47
CA ARG A 8 -15.69 -13.10 -11.43
C ARG A 8 -14.29 -12.76 -11.93
N MET A 9 -14.18 -11.81 -12.86
CA MET A 9 -12.88 -11.36 -13.37
C MET A 9 -12.17 -10.49 -12.35
N LYS A 10 -12.91 -9.65 -11.62
CA LYS A 10 -12.39 -8.85 -10.51
C LYS A 10 -11.88 -9.73 -9.36
N ASP A 11 -12.64 -10.74 -8.97
CA ASP A 11 -12.25 -11.67 -7.90
C ASP A 11 -10.95 -12.41 -8.23
N LYS A 12 -10.78 -12.84 -9.49
CA LYS A 12 -9.52 -13.48 -9.94
C LYS A 12 -8.31 -12.53 -9.82
N ILE A 13 -8.49 -11.25 -10.15
CA ILE A 13 -7.42 -10.25 -10.04
C ILE A 13 -7.06 -10.04 -8.58
N ILE A 14 -8.07 -9.89 -7.70
CA ILE A 14 -7.88 -9.70 -6.26
C ILE A 14 -7.16 -10.91 -5.66
N ARG A 15 -7.66 -12.11 -5.90
CA ARG A 15 -7.06 -13.35 -5.40
C ARG A 15 -5.62 -13.54 -5.88
N GLY A 16 -5.36 -13.22 -7.15
CA GLY A 16 -4.01 -13.27 -7.70
C GLY A 16 -3.04 -12.32 -7.00
N GLU A 17 -3.49 -11.12 -6.63
CA GLU A 17 -2.66 -10.15 -5.93
C GLU A 17 -2.50 -10.48 -4.44
N VAL A 18 -3.56 -10.92 -3.78
CA VAL A 18 -3.55 -11.41 -2.39
C VAL A 18 -2.55 -12.55 -2.24
N ASN A 19 -2.56 -13.53 -3.15
CA ASN A 19 -1.62 -14.64 -3.10
C ASN A 19 -0.16 -14.20 -3.21
N LYS A 20 0.14 -13.18 -4.02
CA LYS A 20 1.51 -12.61 -4.10
C LYS A 20 1.91 -11.93 -2.80
N LEU A 21 1.00 -11.16 -2.21
CA LEU A 21 1.25 -10.46 -0.94
C LEU A 21 1.43 -11.45 0.23
N LEU A 22 0.65 -12.54 0.25
CA LEU A 22 0.80 -13.64 1.21
C LEU A 22 2.15 -14.34 1.03
N ALA A 23 2.51 -14.71 -0.21
CA ALA A 23 3.77 -15.37 -0.51
C ALA A 23 5.00 -14.50 -0.15
N ALA A 24 4.88 -13.18 -0.30
CA ALA A 24 5.90 -12.23 0.12
C ALA A 24 5.91 -11.93 1.63
N GLY A 25 4.94 -12.45 2.39
CA GLY A 25 4.81 -12.20 3.83
C GLY A 25 4.42 -10.76 4.17
N HIS A 26 3.83 -10.00 3.25
CA HIS A 26 3.41 -8.60 3.48
C HIS A 26 2.04 -8.49 4.13
N ILE A 27 1.22 -9.54 4.03
CA ILE A 27 -0.10 -9.64 4.65
C ILE A 27 -0.25 -10.99 5.36
N ARG A 28 -1.22 -11.07 6.27
CA ARG A 28 -1.61 -12.32 6.95
C ARG A 28 -3.12 -12.33 7.22
N GLU A 29 -3.67 -13.51 7.43
CA GLU A 29 -5.05 -13.64 7.91
C GLU A 29 -5.19 -13.09 9.34
N ILE A 30 -6.36 -12.53 9.62
CA ILE A 30 -6.69 -12.01 10.93
C ILE A 30 -8.14 -12.34 11.29
N GLN A 31 -8.33 -12.66 12.56
CA GLN A 31 -9.65 -12.78 13.18
C GLN A 31 -9.90 -11.57 14.07
N PHE A 32 -11.17 -11.14 14.15
CA PHE A 32 -11.63 -10.08 15.03
C PHE A 32 -10.87 -8.76 14.86
N SER A 33 -10.97 -8.14 13.68
CA SER A 33 -10.45 -6.79 13.49
C SER A 33 -11.49 -5.73 13.86
N GLU A 34 -11.01 -4.64 14.47
CA GLU A 34 -11.80 -3.44 14.77
C GLU A 34 -11.91 -2.51 13.55
N TRP A 35 -10.98 -2.64 12.60
CA TRP A 35 -10.94 -1.85 11.37
C TRP A 35 -11.22 -2.75 10.17
N LEU A 36 -11.91 -2.24 9.15
CA LEU A 36 -12.13 -3.02 7.94
C LEU A 36 -12.21 -2.09 6.73
N SER A 37 -11.19 -2.18 5.88
CA SER A 37 -11.11 -1.40 4.65
C SER A 37 -11.52 -2.25 3.43
N ASN A 38 -12.13 -1.62 2.44
CA ASN A 38 -12.54 -2.30 1.21
C ASN A 38 -11.41 -2.37 0.18
N VAL A 39 -11.41 -3.45 -0.61
CA VAL A 39 -10.58 -3.55 -1.81
C VAL A 39 -11.24 -2.78 -2.97
N VAL A 40 -10.44 -1.98 -3.66
CA VAL A 40 -10.83 -1.23 -4.85
C VAL A 40 -9.87 -1.58 -6.00
N LEU A 41 -10.43 -1.94 -7.15
CA LEU A 41 -9.66 -2.14 -8.37
C LEU A 41 -9.62 -0.85 -9.19
N VAL A 42 -8.41 -0.40 -9.50
CA VAL A 42 -8.16 0.81 -10.29
C VAL A 42 -7.54 0.42 -11.64
N PRO A 43 -8.08 0.89 -12.78
CA PRO A 43 -7.50 0.60 -14.08
C PRO A 43 -6.15 1.34 -14.23
N LYS A 44 -5.13 0.64 -14.74
CA LYS A 44 -3.85 1.23 -15.16
C LYS A 44 -3.90 1.60 -16.65
N PRO A 45 -3.21 2.68 -17.07
CA PRO A 45 -2.88 2.89 -18.47
C PRO A 45 -2.17 1.63 -19.01
N GLY A 46 -2.66 1.06 -20.11
CA GLY A 46 -2.19 -0.23 -20.64
C GLY A 46 -3.11 -1.43 -20.38
N GLY A 47 -4.30 -1.22 -19.80
CA GLY A 47 -5.38 -2.22 -19.73
C GLY A 47 -5.31 -3.20 -18.56
N ASN A 48 -4.26 -3.14 -17.75
CA ASN A 48 -4.13 -3.91 -16.51
C ASN A 48 -4.89 -3.25 -15.34
N TRP A 49 -5.12 -4.00 -14.27
CA TRP A 49 -5.78 -3.51 -13.05
C TRP A 49 -4.80 -3.49 -11.87
N ARG A 50 -4.99 -2.54 -10.96
CA ARG A 50 -4.25 -2.44 -9.69
C ARG A 50 -5.21 -2.63 -8.53
N MET A 51 -4.88 -3.57 -7.63
CA MET A 51 -5.53 -3.67 -6.33
C MET A 51 -5.08 -2.51 -5.44
N CYS A 52 -6.03 -1.79 -4.86
CA CYS A 52 -5.82 -0.76 -3.85
C CYS A 52 -6.70 -1.07 -2.65
N ILE A 53 -6.23 -0.76 -1.45
CA ILE A 53 -7.07 -0.76 -0.26
C ILE A 53 -7.52 0.67 0.02
N ASP A 54 -8.79 0.83 0.33
CA ASP A 54 -9.38 2.12 0.64
C ASP A 54 -9.20 2.49 2.12
N PHE A 55 -8.04 3.05 2.46
CA PHE A 55 -7.72 3.51 3.82
C PHE A 55 -8.25 4.93 4.15
N ARG A 56 -9.26 5.44 3.44
CA ARG A 56 -9.74 6.83 3.64
C ARG A 56 -10.16 7.12 5.08
N ASP A 57 -10.91 6.21 5.71
CA ASP A 57 -11.41 6.43 7.06
C ASP A 57 -10.33 6.20 8.12
N LEU A 58 -9.46 5.21 7.93
CA LEU A 58 -8.26 5.03 8.75
C LEU A 58 -7.36 6.28 8.72
N ASN A 59 -7.14 6.87 7.53
CA ASN A 59 -6.33 8.07 7.36
C ASN A 59 -6.94 9.33 8.00
N LYS A 60 -8.28 9.41 8.10
CA LYS A 60 -8.96 10.50 8.80
C LYS A 60 -8.80 10.37 10.31
N ALA A 61 -8.88 9.16 10.84
CA ALA A 61 -8.70 8.88 12.26
C ALA A 61 -7.24 9.01 12.72
N CYS A 62 -6.28 8.81 11.81
CA CYS A 62 -4.86 8.87 12.12
C CYS A 62 -4.36 10.32 12.24
N PRO A 63 -3.71 10.69 13.37
CA PRO A 63 -3.04 11.98 13.49
C PRO A 63 -1.95 12.10 12.41
N LYS A 64 -1.78 13.30 11.87
CA LYS A 64 -0.77 13.55 10.85
C LYS A 64 0.61 13.61 11.49
N ASP A 65 1.56 12.86 10.96
CA ASP A 65 2.97 13.03 11.28
C ASP A 65 3.54 14.23 10.49
N PHE A 66 4.24 15.13 11.19
CA PHE A 66 4.90 16.31 10.62
C PHE A 66 6.42 16.14 10.55
N TYR A 67 6.88 14.92 10.23
CA TYR A 67 8.29 14.66 9.99
C TYR A 67 8.89 15.74 9.06
N PRO A 68 9.97 16.43 9.50
CA PRO A 68 10.51 17.56 8.78
C PRO A 68 11.26 17.08 7.54
N LEU A 69 10.66 17.23 6.37
CA LEU A 69 11.38 17.05 5.12
C LEU A 69 12.32 18.25 4.88
N PRO A 70 13.55 18.02 4.40
CA PRO A 70 14.47 19.09 4.08
C PRO A 70 13.89 19.98 2.98
N ARG A 71 14.24 21.28 3.01
CA ARG A 71 13.83 22.20 1.96
C ARG A 71 14.53 21.82 0.66
N ILE A 72 13.82 21.95 -0.46
CA ILE A 72 14.35 21.56 -1.77
C ILE A 72 15.62 22.35 -2.12
N ASP A 73 15.69 23.63 -1.74
CA ASP A 73 16.87 24.48 -1.97
C ASP A 73 18.12 23.92 -1.28
N GLN A 74 17.97 23.40 -0.06
CA GLN A 74 19.08 22.80 0.68
C GLN A 74 19.58 21.53 -0.01
N LEU A 75 18.67 20.72 -0.57
CA LEU A 75 19.05 19.54 -1.33
C LEU A 75 19.81 19.94 -2.62
N VAL A 76 19.31 20.94 -3.36
CA VAL A 76 19.93 21.42 -4.59
C VAL A 76 21.33 21.99 -4.32
N ASP A 77 21.45 22.87 -3.32
CA ASP A 77 22.72 23.47 -2.92
C ASP A 77 23.73 22.40 -2.48
N SER A 78 23.28 21.37 -1.76
CA SER A 78 24.15 20.27 -1.31
C SER A 78 24.75 19.44 -2.45
N THR A 79 24.08 19.43 -3.60
CA THR A 79 24.55 18.74 -4.82
C THR A 79 25.29 19.65 -5.79
N SER A 80 25.41 20.94 -5.48
CA SER A 80 26.13 21.89 -6.33
C SER A 80 27.62 21.53 -6.38
N GLY A 81 28.19 21.53 -7.60
CA GLY A 81 29.58 21.12 -7.82
C GLY A 81 29.80 19.61 -7.94
N CYS A 82 28.76 18.76 -7.79
CA CYS A 82 28.87 17.35 -8.14
C CYS A 82 28.96 17.18 -9.67
N GLU A 83 30.02 16.53 -10.15
CA GLU A 83 30.21 16.25 -11.59
C GLU A 83 29.25 15.17 -12.12
N LEU A 84 28.70 14.32 -11.24
CA LEU A 84 27.77 13.25 -11.56
C LEU A 84 26.73 13.07 -10.45
N LEU A 85 25.47 12.94 -10.87
CA LEU A 85 24.36 12.55 -10.00
C LEU A 85 23.78 11.22 -10.49
N SER A 86 23.51 10.31 -9.56
CA SER A 86 22.85 9.03 -9.83
C SER A 86 21.54 8.97 -9.04
N MET A 87 20.45 8.59 -9.72
CA MET A 87 19.14 8.40 -9.08
C MET A 87 18.85 6.91 -8.96
N MET A 88 18.42 6.49 -7.78
CA MET A 88 17.98 5.13 -7.50
C MET A 88 16.49 5.14 -7.18
N ASP A 89 15.72 4.26 -7.82
CA ASP A 89 14.31 4.04 -7.48
C ASP A 89 14.19 2.81 -6.57
N ALA A 90 13.73 3.04 -5.35
CA ALA A 90 13.39 1.96 -4.43
C ALA A 90 11.99 1.45 -4.75
N SER A 91 11.88 0.67 -5.83
CA SER A 91 10.60 0.10 -6.24
C SER A 91 9.96 -0.72 -5.09
N GLN A 92 8.68 -0.46 -4.82
CA GLN A 92 7.95 -1.04 -3.68
C GLN A 92 8.58 -0.74 -2.30
N GLY A 93 9.31 0.37 -2.16
CA GLY A 93 10.04 0.72 -0.93
C GLY A 93 9.21 0.66 0.35
N TYR A 94 7.93 1.02 0.31
CA TYR A 94 7.06 0.91 1.49
C TYR A 94 6.92 -0.53 2.00
N HIS A 95 6.82 -1.53 1.13
CA HIS A 95 6.70 -2.93 1.55
C HIS A 95 7.98 -3.47 2.21
N GLN A 96 9.09 -2.74 2.19
CA GLN A 96 10.32 -3.08 2.91
C GLN A 96 10.27 -2.66 4.39
N ILE A 97 9.37 -1.74 4.75
CA ILE A 97 9.19 -1.25 6.12
C ILE A 97 8.11 -2.08 6.80
N MET A 98 8.48 -2.76 7.89
CA MET A 98 7.52 -3.51 8.71
C MET A 98 6.65 -2.55 9.53
N LEU A 99 5.35 -2.82 9.57
CA LEU A 99 4.43 -2.13 10.48
C LEU A 99 4.69 -2.57 11.92
N ALA A 100 4.48 -1.65 12.86
CA ALA A 100 4.44 -1.98 14.28
C ALA A 100 3.39 -3.07 14.55
N PRO A 101 3.69 -4.11 15.37
CA PRO A 101 2.75 -5.20 15.62
C PRO A 101 1.37 -4.77 16.14
N GLU A 102 1.32 -3.70 16.95
CA GLU A 102 0.06 -3.10 17.43
C GLU A 102 -0.82 -2.52 16.31
N ASP A 103 -0.21 -2.04 15.22
CA ASP A 103 -0.92 -1.40 14.12
C ASP A 103 -1.41 -2.39 13.05
N HIS A 104 -0.91 -3.63 13.05
CA HIS A 104 -1.31 -4.65 12.06
C HIS A 104 -2.84 -4.76 11.96
N LYS A 105 -3.53 -4.79 13.11
CA LYS A 105 -5.00 -4.92 13.13
C LYS A 105 -5.72 -3.69 12.56
N ARG A 106 -5.11 -2.51 12.60
CA ARG A 106 -5.71 -1.27 12.07
C ARG A 106 -5.69 -1.23 10.56
N VAL A 107 -4.75 -1.96 9.96
CA VAL A 107 -4.50 -1.99 8.52
C VAL A 107 -5.08 -3.26 7.90
N SER A 108 -6.29 -3.62 8.32
CA SER A 108 -7.04 -4.77 7.80
C SER A 108 -7.99 -4.41 6.67
N PHE A 109 -8.20 -5.38 5.80
CA PHE A 109 -9.08 -5.29 4.65
C PHE A 109 -9.82 -6.61 4.41
N ILE A 110 -10.94 -6.51 3.71
CA ILE A 110 -11.79 -7.65 3.38
C ILE A 110 -11.77 -7.94 1.89
N THR A 111 -11.73 -9.23 1.56
CA THR A 111 -11.93 -9.77 0.22
C THR A 111 -13.18 -10.65 0.21
N SER A 112 -13.58 -11.18 -0.94
CA SER A 112 -14.70 -12.12 -1.04
C SER A 112 -14.41 -13.46 -0.34
N ASP A 113 -13.14 -13.81 -0.16
CA ASP A 113 -12.72 -15.08 0.43
C ASP A 113 -12.35 -14.89 1.92
N ASP A 114 -11.53 -13.88 2.24
CA ASP A 114 -10.87 -13.76 3.56
C ASP A 114 -10.80 -12.32 4.10
N THR A 115 -10.58 -12.21 5.42
CA THR A 115 -10.19 -10.97 6.10
C THR A 115 -8.70 -11.01 6.44
N LEU A 116 -7.97 -10.03 5.93
CA LEU A 116 -6.50 -10.00 5.95
C LEU A 116 -6.03 -8.69 6.58
N CYS A 117 -4.81 -8.66 7.09
CA CYS A 117 -4.15 -7.43 7.51
C CYS A 117 -2.72 -7.33 6.99
N TYR A 118 -2.25 -6.09 6.84
CA TYR A 118 -0.87 -5.82 6.46
C TYR A 118 0.07 -5.94 7.66
N VAL A 119 1.22 -6.57 7.42
CA VAL A 119 2.36 -6.60 8.34
C VAL A 119 3.53 -5.74 7.85
N ALA A 120 3.55 -5.42 6.55
CA ALA A 120 4.44 -4.43 5.93
C ALA A 120 3.64 -3.21 5.51
N MET A 121 4.27 -2.02 5.48
CA MET A 121 3.60 -0.74 5.22
C MET A 121 2.91 -0.72 3.85
N PRO A 122 1.57 -0.68 3.77
CA PRO A 122 0.91 -0.61 2.49
C PRO A 122 0.94 0.81 1.91
N PHE A 123 0.74 0.86 0.60
CA PHE A 123 0.46 2.11 -0.10
C PHE A 123 -0.78 2.81 0.46
N ARG A 124 -0.81 4.14 0.32
CA ARG A 124 -1.92 5.04 0.64
C ARG A 124 -2.19 5.27 2.13
N LEU A 125 -1.30 4.84 3.03
CA LEU A 125 -1.32 5.35 4.40
C LEU A 125 -0.78 6.77 4.45
N LYS A 126 -1.46 7.63 5.21
CA LYS A 126 -1.16 9.06 5.33
C LYS A 126 0.27 9.35 5.78
N ASN A 127 0.79 8.52 6.69
CA ASN A 127 2.11 8.72 7.31
C ASN A 127 3.20 7.82 6.69
N ALA A 128 2.90 7.03 5.65
CA ALA A 128 3.89 6.12 5.04
C ALA A 128 5.16 6.84 4.56
N GLY A 129 5.01 8.06 3.99
CA GLY A 129 6.14 8.87 3.54
C GLY A 129 6.92 9.56 4.66
N ALA A 130 6.38 9.64 5.87
CA ALA A 130 7.13 10.13 7.04
C ALA A 130 7.98 9.00 7.67
N THR A 131 7.66 7.75 7.37
CA THR A 131 8.38 6.56 7.85
C THR A 131 9.53 6.13 6.92
N TYR A 132 9.48 6.55 5.65
CA TYR A 132 10.46 6.21 4.62
C TYR A 132 11.51 7.33 4.47
#